data_AF-A0A4R2HWA3-F1
#
_entry.id   AF-A0A4R2HWA3-F1
#
_cell.length_a   1.000
_cell.length_b   1.000
_cell.length_c   1.000
_cell.angle_alpha   90.00
_cell.angle_beta   90.00
_cell.angle_gamma   90.00
#
_symmetry.space_group_name_H-M   'P 1'
#
loop_
_entity.id
_entity.type
_entity.pdbx_description
1 polymer ?
#
loop_
_entity_poly.entity_id
_entity_poly.type
_entity_poly.pdbx_seq_one_letter_code
_entity_poly.pdbx_strand_id
1 'polypeptide(L)'
;MSIQQMAGLGAAVRAERRRRGLSQAALAAQAGVSREWLSRLENGAPRLEADKVLTIMGVLGFAVLARDEQPTQADIAKAQKVAWTMALEAQPLTDEGFQRVLRKVVARRQGRSAA
;
A
#
# COMPACT_ATOMS: atom_id res chain seq x y z
N MET A 1 0.90 -10.52 -0.33
CA MET A 1 1.93 -10.47 0.73
C MET A 1 2.07 -9.04 1.20
N SER A 2 2.08 -8.78 2.52
CA SER A 2 2.36 -7.43 3.07
C SER A 2 3.83 -7.35 3.46
N ILE A 3 4.54 -6.33 2.98
CA ILE A 3 5.94 -6.06 3.33
C ILE A 3 5.96 -4.83 4.24
N GLN A 4 6.55 -4.97 5.43
CA GLN A 4 6.61 -3.91 6.43
C GLN A 4 8.05 -3.51 6.79
N GLN A 5 9.06 -4.26 6.32
CA GLN A 5 10.46 -4.10 6.69
C GLN A 5 11.39 -4.41 5.52
N MET A 6 12.60 -3.85 5.54
CA MET A 6 13.61 -4.07 4.49
C MET A 6 14.01 -5.54 4.33
N ALA A 7 14.08 -6.30 5.42
CA ALA A 7 14.36 -7.74 5.34
C ALA A 7 13.31 -8.50 4.51
N GLY A 8 12.02 -8.19 4.72
CA GLY A 8 10.93 -8.77 3.94
C GLY A 8 10.98 -8.34 2.47
N LEU A 9 11.31 -7.08 2.20
CA LEU A 9 11.47 -6.58 0.84
C LEU A 9 12.63 -7.27 0.11
N GLY A 10 13.79 -7.36 0.75
CA GLY A 10 14.98 -8.02 0.20
C GLY A 10 14.74 -9.50 -0.10
N ALA A 11 14.04 -10.21 0.80
CA ALA A 11 13.66 -11.59 0.58
C ALA A 11 12.72 -11.76 -0.63
N ALA A 12 11.74 -10.85 -0.79
CA ALA A 12 10.82 -10.85 -1.93
C ALA A 12 11.54 -10.62 -3.26
N VAL A 13 12.43 -9.62 -3.32
CA VAL A 13 13.27 -9.31 -4.48
C VAL A 13 14.14 -10.52 -4.86
N ARG A 14 14.83 -11.11 -3.87
CA ARG A 14 15.66 -12.30 -4.09
C ARG A 14 14.86 -13.50 -4.59
N ALA A 15 13.68 -13.74 -4.01
CA ALA A 15 12.82 -14.84 -4.40
C ALA A 15 12.37 -14.69 -5.86
N GLU A 16 11.89 -13.51 -6.24
CA GLU A 16 11.43 -13.24 -7.60
C GLU A 16 12.58 -13.27 -8.62
N ARG A 17 13.74 -12.71 -8.28
CA ARG A 17 14.95 -12.82 -9.12
C ARG A 17 15.29 -14.28 -9.41
N ARG A 18 15.32 -15.13 -8.37
CA ARG A 18 15.63 -16.56 -8.52
C ARG A 18 14.56 -17.30 -9.30
N ARG A 19 13.28 -16.96 -9.10
CA ARG A 19 12.15 -17.53 -9.87
C ARG A 19 12.31 -17.27 -11.37
N ARG A 20 12.90 -16.13 -11.75
CA ARG A 20 13.22 -15.77 -13.15
C ARG A 20 14.56 -16.31 -13.66
N GLY A 21 15.31 -17.06 -12.85
CA GLY A 21 16.64 -17.56 -13.23
C GLY A 21 17.71 -16.47 -13.38
N LEU A 22 17.46 -15.25 -12.90
CA LEU A 22 18.39 -14.13 -13.05
C LEU A 22 19.52 -14.23 -12.01
N SER A 23 20.75 -13.97 -12.43
CA SER A 23 21.85 -13.72 -11.50
C SER A 23 21.70 -12.33 -10.86
N GLN A 24 22.36 -12.09 -9.73
CA GLN A 24 22.39 -10.74 -9.14
C GLN A 24 23.01 -9.73 -10.11
N ALA A 25 24.08 -10.10 -10.84
CA ALA A 25 24.69 -9.22 -11.83
C ALA A 25 23.72 -8.86 -12.96
N ALA A 26 22.93 -9.81 -13.44
CA ALA A 26 21.97 -9.58 -14.51
C ALA A 26 20.86 -8.60 -14.09
N LEU A 27 20.25 -8.81 -12.91
CA LEU A 27 19.23 -7.89 -12.39
C LEU A 27 19.81 -6.50 -12.08
N ALA A 28 21.01 -6.46 -11.49
CA ALA A 28 21.68 -5.20 -11.17
C ALA A 28 21.96 -4.38 -12.45
N ALA A 29 22.42 -5.01 -13.53
CA ALA A 29 22.63 -4.37 -14.81
C ALA A 29 21.32 -3.81 -15.41
N GLN A 30 20.23 -4.58 -15.37
CA GLN A 30 18.91 -4.13 -15.84
C GLN A 30 18.38 -2.92 -15.05
N ALA A 31 18.68 -2.86 -13.75
CA ALA A 31 18.23 -1.80 -12.86
C ALA A 31 19.21 -0.61 -12.74
N GLY A 32 20.36 -0.65 -13.43
CA GLY A 32 21.36 0.42 -13.36
C GLY A 32 22.05 0.57 -11.99
N VAL A 33 22.21 -0.53 -11.24
CA VAL A 33 22.88 -0.54 -9.93
C VAL A 33 24.07 -1.49 -9.91
N SER A 34 24.94 -1.39 -8.90
CA SER A 34 26.01 -2.37 -8.72
C SER A 34 25.48 -3.70 -8.17
N ARG A 35 26.16 -4.81 -8.48
CA ARG A 35 25.86 -6.13 -7.90
C ARG A 35 25.92 -6.10 -6.36
N GLU A 36 26.89 -5.39 -5.79
CA GLU A 36 27.00 -5.21 -4.33
C GLU A 36 25.80 -4.49 -3.75
N TRP A 37 25.34 -3.42 -4.41
CA TRP A 37 24.15 -2.70 -4.01
C TRP A 37 22.92 -3.63 -4.01
N LEU A 38 22.72 -4.41 -5.08
CA LEU A 38 21.64 -5.40 -5.13
C LEU A 38 21.79 -6.46 -4.03
N SER A 39 23.00 -6.93 -3.75
CA SER A 39 23.26 -7.88 -2.66
C SER A 39 22.85 -7.32 -1.31
N ARG A 40 23.16 -6.04 -1.03
CA ARG A 40 22.72 -5.34 0.18
C ARG A 40 21.20 -5.27 0.27
N LEU A 41 20.51 -4.91 -0.82
CA LEU A 41 19.04 -4.94 -0.87
C LEU A 41 18.49 -6.33 -0.56
N GLU A 42 18.98 -7.37 -1.23
CA GLU A 42 18.49 -8.74 -1.02
C GLU A 42 18.75 -9.26 0.40
N ASN A 43 19.77 -8.73 1.09
CA ASN A 43 20.05 -9.00 2.49
C ASN A 43 19.28 -8.12 3.47
N GLY A 44 18.41 -7.22 2.98
CA GLY A 44 17.58 -6.36 3.82
C GLY A 44 18.33 -5.21 4.46
N ALA A 45 19.43 -4.74 3.84
CA ALA A 45 20.20 -3.63 4.37
C ALA A 45 19.30 -2.39 4.63
N PRO A 46 19.43 -1.75 5.80
CA PRO A 46 18.70 -0.52 6.08
C PRO A 46 19.28 0.65 5.27
N ARG A 47 18.50 1.73 5.14
CA ARG A 47 18.95 3.02 4.57
C ARG A 47 19.48 2.92 3.14
N LEU A 48 18.78 2.18 2.28
CA LEU A 48 19.01 2.20 0.83
C LEU A 48 18.23 3.34 0.18
N GLU A 49 18.74 3.83 -0.95
CA GLU A 49 18.05 4.85 -1.75
C GLU A 49 16.73 4.29 -2.30
N ALA A 50 15.62 4.94 -1.97
CA ALA A 50 14.27 4.48 -2.32
C ALA A 50 14.06 4.37 -3.84
N ASP A 51 14.59 5.31 -4.61
CA ASP A 51 14.43 5.31 -6.08
C ASP A 51 15.04 4.06 -6.73
N LYS A 52 16.23 3.64 -6.27
CA LYS A 52 16.88 2.41 -6.76
C LYS A 52 16.09 1.17 -6.37
N VAL A 53 15.51 1.15 -5.17
CA VAL A 53 14.61 0.08 -4.73
C VAL A 53 13.38 0.00 -5.65
N LEU A 54 12.74 1.13 -5.92
CA LEU A 54 11.56 1.21 -6.79
C LEU A 54 11.89 0.82 -8.24
N THR A 55 13.05 1.21 -8.76
CA THR A 55 13.52 0.78 -10.09
C THR A 55 13.65 -0.75 -10.17
N ILE A 56 14.30 -1.38 -9.19
CA ILE A 56 14.42 -2.85 -9.15
C ILE A 56 13.05 -3.51 -9.04
N MET A 57 12.16 -2.95 -8.22
CA MET A 57 10.78 -3.42 -8.12
C MET A 57 10.06 -3.35 -9.46
N GLY A 58 10.22 -2.26 -10.21
CA GLY A 58 9.66 -2.10 -11.56
C GLY A 58 10.20 -3.13 -12.56
N VAL A 59 11.52 -3.37 -12.57
CA VAL A 59 12.14 -4.41 -13.41
C VAL A 59 11.57 -5.80 -13.08
N LEU A 60 11.33 -6.07 -11.79
CA LEU A 60 10.72 -7.30 -11.32
C LEU A 60 9.18 -7.28 -11.40
N GLY A 61 8.54 -6.26 -11.95
CA GLY A 61 7.08 -6.19 -12.09
C GLY A 61 6.32 -6.11 -10.77
N PHE A 62 6.95 -5.68 -9.69
CA PHE A 62 6.28 -5.37 -8.44
C PHE A 62 5.62 -3.98 -8.52
N ALA A 63 4.46 -3.86 -7.88
CA ALA A 63 3.75 -2.59 -7.72
C ALA A 63 3.62 -2.23 -6.24
N VAL A 64 3.73 -0.94 -5.93
CA VAL A 64 3.37 -0.38 -4.63
C VAL A 64 1.93 0.09 -4.71
N LEU A 65 1.08 -0.42 -3.82
CA LEU A 65 -0.33 -0.06 -3.76
C LEU A 65 -0.61 0.67 -2.47
N ALA A 66 -1.29 1.81 -2.57
CA ALA A 66 -1.91 2.42 -1.41
C ALA A 66 -3.00 1.48 -0.90
N ARG A 67 -3.00 1.17 0.40
CA ARG A 67 -4.15 0.50 1.01
C ARG A 67 -5.23 1.55 1.24
N ASP A 68 -6.42 1.29 0.71
CA ASP A 68 -7.61 2.03 1.11
C ASP A 68 -7.81 1.87 2.61
N GLU A 69 -8.01 2.99 3.30
CA GLU A 69 -8.27 2.97 4.73
C GLU A 69 -9.65 2.33 4.96
N GLN A 70 -9.66 1.18 5.64
CA GLN A 70 -10.92 0.53 5.96
C GLN A 70 -11.69 1.37 7.00
N PRO A 71 -13.02 1.56 6.83
CA PRO A 71 -13.83 2.27 7.80
C PRO A 71 -13.69 1.63 9.17
N THR A 72 -13.35 2.45 10.17
CA THR A 72 -13.30 1.96 11.55
C THR A 72 -14.72 1.71 12.07
N GLN A 73 -14.85 0.95 13.16
CA GLN A 73 -16.15 0.74 13.80
C GLN A 73 -16.78 2.08 14.24
N ALA A 74 -15.97 3.08 14.60
CA ALA A 74 -16.44 4.42 14.92
C ALA A 74 -16.94 5.17 13.67
N ASP A 75 -16.27 5.02 12.53
CA ASP A 75 -16.72 5.58 11.24
C ASP A 75 -18.06 4.96 10.83
N ILE A 76 -18.21 3.64 11.01
CA ILE A 76 -19.45 2.90 10.75
C ILE A 76 -20.57 3.35 11.69
N ALA A 77 -20.31 3.41 13.00
CA ALA A 77 -21.32 3.84 13.98
C ALA A 77 -21.78 5.29 13.74
N LYS A 78 -20.86 6.17 13.34
CA LYS A 78 -21.18 7.54 12.96
C LYS A 78 -22.02 7.60 11.68
N ALA A 79 -21.67 6.80 10.66
CA ALA A 79 -22.44 6.70 9.43
C ALA A 79 -23.84 6.13 9.69
N GLN A 80 -23.97 5.12 10.55
CA GLN A 80 -25.24 4.55 10.99
C GLN A 80 -26.10 5.57 11.73
N LYS A 81 -25.51 6.35 12.64
CA LYS A 81 -26.23 7.43 13.35
C LYS A 81 -26.77 8.47 12.38
N VAL A 82 -25.96 8.92 11.43
CA VAL A 82 -26.38 9.87 10.39
C VAL A 82 -27.48 9.27 9.52
N ALA A 83 -27.32 8.02 9.09
CA ALA A 83 -28.32 7.33 8.28
C ALA A 83 -29.65 7.14 9.02
N TRP A 84 -29.62 6.82 10.31
CA TRP A 84 -30.79 6.72 11.17
C TRP A 84 -31.51 8.07 11.32
N THR A 85 -30.78 9.16 11.56
CA THR A 85 -31.38 10.51 11.61
C THR A 85 -32.01 10.88 10.27
N MET A 86 -31.34 10.60 9.16
CA MET A 86 -31.87 10.86 7.82
C MET A 86 -33.09 9.99 7.48
N ALA A 87 -33.15 8.74 7.96
CA ALA A 87 -34.27 7.83 7.76
C ALA A 87 -35.51 8.17 8.61
N LEU A 88 -35.31 8.85 9.75
CA LEU A 88 -36.38 9.41 10.58
C LEU A 88 -36.99 10.69 9.97
N GLU A 89 -36.25 11.38 9.11
CA GLU A 89 -36.66 12.65 8.46
C GLU A 89 -37.00 12.50 6.97
N ALA A 90 -36.61 11.40 6.31
CA ALA A 90 -36.92 11.07 4.91
C ALA A 90 -36.80 9.55 4.64
N GLN A 91 -37.29 9.09 3.47
CA GLN A 91 -37.25 7.70 2.97
C GLN A 91 -35.96 6.92 3.37
N PRO A 92 -36.03 5.65 3.80
CA PRO A 92 -34.85 4.88 4.21
C PRO A 92 -33.74 4.87 3.14
N LEU A 93 -32.50 5.14 3.57
CA LEU A 93 -31.33 5.13 2.69
C LEU A 93 -31.11 3.75 2.07
N THR A 94 -30.89 3.72 0.76
CA THR A 94 -30.40 2.54 0.06
C THR A 94 -28.94 2.24 0.44
N ASP A 95 -28.47 1.03 0.16
CA ASP A 95 -27.06 0.64 0.38
C ASP A 95 -26.07 1.61 -0.29
N GLU A 96 -26.38 2.09 -1.50
CA GLU A 96 -25.56 3.11 -2.18
C GLU A 96 -25.56 4.46 -1.44
N GLY A 97 -26.70 4.85 -0.88
CA GLY A 97 -26.84 6.03 -0.05
C GLY A 97 -25.96 5.94 1.20
N PHE A 98 -25.97 4.79 1.87
CA PHE A 98 -25.12 4.52 3.02
C PHE A 98 -23.62 4.57 2.67
N GLN A 99 -23.19 3.92 1.58
CA GLN A 99 -21.80 3.93 1.13
C GLN A 99 -21.30 5.33 0.75
N ARG A 100 -22.18 6.19 0.24
CA ARG A 100 -21.86 7.60 -0.06
C ARG A 100 -21.59 8.40 1.21
N VAL A 101 -22.38 8.18 2.27
CA VAL A 101 -22.16 8.81 3.58
C VAL A 101 -20.85 8.34 4.20
N LEU A 102 -20.60 7.03 4.16
CA LEU A 102 -19.39 6.42 4.71
C LEU A 102 -18.11 7.02 4.10
N ARG A 103 -18.06 7.15 2.76
CA ARG A 103 -16.93 7.79 2.06
C ARG A 103 -16.70 9.24 2.50
N LYS A 104 -17.77 10.04 2.70
CA LYS A 104 -17.64 11.43 3.17
C LYS A 104 -17.10 11.52 4.60
N VAL A 105 -17.47 10.58 5.48
CA VAL A 105 -16.98 10.55 6.87
C VAL A 105 -15.48 10.27 6.90
N VAL A 106 -15.01 9.27 6.15
CA VAL A 106 -13.58 8.91 6.06
C VAL A 106 -12.76 10.08 5.50
N ALA A 107 -13.21 10.69 4.39
CA ALA A 107 -12.52 11.83 3.77
C ALA A 107 -12.34 13.02 4.73
N ARG A 108 -13.35 13.33 5.57
CA ARG A 108 -13.26 14.41 6.57
C ARG A 108 -12.30 14.11 7.71
N ARG A 109 -12.14 12.83 8.10
CA ARG A 109 -11.18 12.43 9.14
C ARG A 109 -9.75 12.61 8.64
N GLN A 110 -9.48 12.21 7.39
CA GLN A 110 -8.17 12.39 6.75
C GLN A 110 -7.79 13.87 6.63
N GLY A 111 -8.73 14.75 6.24
CA GLY A 111 -8.48 16.18 6.11
C GLY A 111 -8.20 16.94 7.43
N ARG A 112 -8.66 16.42 8.59
CA ARG A 112 -8.38 17.01 9.91
C ARG A 112 -7.09 16.51 10.55
N SER A 113 -6.52 15.42 10.04
CA SER A 113 -5.24 14.88 10.52
C SER A 113 -4.03 15.50 9.83
N ALA A 114 -4.24 16.28 8.77
CA ALA A 114 -3.21 16.92 7.94
C ALA A 114 -3.04 18.43 8.22
N ALA A 115 -3.75 18.97 9.22
CA ALA A 115 -3.67 20.35 9.70
C ALA A 115 -3.26 20.35 11.18
#